data_AF-A0A7M2WU92-F1
#
_entry.id   AF-A0A7M2WU92-F1
#
_cell.length_a   1.000
_cell.length_b   1.000
_cell.length_c   1.000
_cell.angle_alpha   90.00
_cell.angle_beta   90.00
_cell.angle_gamma   90.00
#
_symmetry.space_group_name_H-M   'P 1'
#
loop_
_entity.id
_entity.type
_entity.pdbx_description
1 polymer ?
#
loop_
_entity_poly.entity_id
_entity_poly.type
_entity_poly.pdbx_seq_one_letter_code
_entity_poly.pdbx_strand_id
1 'polypeptide(L)'
;MSRFGRCLASLSRTALAAMIAVSVIGCQSGNTTAKEEMLPPGKLEMLNSGDKLINEGEDLKDQAKKLQAEGKDGAELARQGDAKIAEGEAIKKKAMSMKQ
;
A
#
# COMPACT_ATOMS: atom_id res chain seq x y z
N MET A 1 -51.12 17.12 -21.24
CA MET A 1 -52.02 17.37 -20.10
C MET A 1 -51.28 17.08 -18.81
N SER A 2 -51.01 18.12 -18.02
CA SER A 2 -50.46 18.06 -16.65
C SER A 2 -51.51 17.58 -15.65
N ARG A 3 -51.12 16.80 -14.61
CA ARG A 3 -51.54 16.86 -13.17
C ARG A 3 -50.62 15.89 -12.38
N PHE A 4 -49.56 16.36 -11.71
CA PHE A 4 -49.51 16.75 -10.29
C PHE A 4 -50.34 15.89 -9.32
N GLY A 5 -49.63 15.20 -8.42
CA GLY A 5 -49.91 15.28 -6.98
C GLY A 5 -50.51 14.06 -6.30
N ARG A 6 -49.65 13.28 -5.63
CA ARG A 6 -49.91 12.85 -4.24
C ARG A 6 -48.59 12.66 -3.50
N CYS A 7 -48.36 13.59 -2.58
CA CYS A 7 -47.27 13.63 -1.63
C CYS A 7 -47.60 12.80 -0.37
N LEU A 8 -46.52 12.36 0.29
CA LEU A 8 -46.28 12.25 1.74
C LEU A 8 -46.45 10.90 2.47
N ALA A 9 -45.43 10.69 3.31
CA ALA A 9 -45.21 9.69 4.38
C ALA A 9 -44.88 8.28 3.87
N SER A 10 -43.70 7.69 4.10
CA SER A 10 -42.89 7.62 5.33
C SER A 10 -41.50 7.09 4.93
N LEU A 11 -40.38 7.78 5.12
CA LEU A 11 -39.57 7.86 6.34
C LEU A 11 -39.24 6.52 7.04
N SER A 12 -38.32 5.75 6.46
CA SER A 12 -37.40 4.86 7.20
C SER A 12 -36.25 4.46 6.26
N ARG A 13 -35.17 5.26 6.18
CA ARG A 13 -33.94 5.05 6.95
C ARG A 13 -33.52 3.58 7.09
N THR A 14 -32.40 3.28 6.42
CA THR A 14 -31.31 2.38 6.85
C THR A 14 -31.66 0.94 7.17
N ALA A 15 -31.17 0.04 6.30
CA ALA A 15 -30.45 -1.15 6.77
C ALA A 15 -29.49 -1.62 5.67
N LEU A 16 -28.42 -0.83 5.50
CA LEU A 16 -27.14 -1.32 5.04
C LEU A 16 -26.69 -2.42 6.02
N ALA A 17 -26.71 -3.68 5.59
CA ALA A 17 -26.02 -4.77 6.29
C ALA A 17 -25.85 -5.96 5.34
N ALA A 18 -25.19 -5.75 4.20
CA ALA A 18 -24.68 -6.84 3.40
C ALA A 18 -23.44 -7.43 4.08
N MET A 19 -23.66 -8.54 4.78
CA MET A 19 -22.79 -9.72 4.85
C MET A 19 -21.34 -9.54 4.37
N ILE A 20 -20.39 -9.52 5.30
CA ILE A 20 -19.16 -10.30 5.14
C ILE A 20 -18.90 -11.00 6.47
N ALA A 21 -19.14 -12.31 6.45
CA ALA A 21 -18.72 -13.24 7.47
C ALA A 21 -17.19 -13.15 7.60
N VAL A 22 -16.71 -12.60 8.72
CA VAL A 22 -15.32 -12.76 9.15
C VAL A 22 -15.16 -14.22 9.54
N SER A 23 -14.84 -15.03 8.55
CA SER A 23 -14.27 -16.35 8.76
C SER A 23 -12.91 -16.16 9.40
N VAL A 24 -12.84 -16.59 10.66
CA VAL A 24 -11.66 -17.10 11.34
C VAL A 24 -10.70 -17.80 10.37
N ILE A 25 -9.73 -17.06 9.85
CA ILE A 25 -8.48 -17.64 9.35
C ILE A 25 -7.53 -17.52 10.52
N GLY A 26 -7.34 -18.66 11.17
CA GLY A 26 -6.51 -18.80 12.34
C GLY A 26 -5.13 -18.19 12.13
N CYS A 27 -4.59 -17.68 13.24
CA CYS A 27 -3.17 -17.70 13.54
C CYS A 27 -2.63 -19.13 13.32
N GLN A 28 -2.38 -19.53 12.09
CA GLN A 28 -1.27 -20.42 11.82
C GLN A 28 -0.04 -19.54 11.94
N SER A 29 0.46 -19.48 13.18
CA SER A 29 1.86 -19.23 13.45
C SER A 29 2.63 -20.34 12.74
N GLY A 30 2.80 -20.17 11.43
CA GLY A 30 3.61 -20.99 10.58
C GLY A 30 5.02 -20.85 11.06
N ASN A 31 5.38 -21.74 12.00
CA ASN A 31 6.72 -22.22 12.23
C ASN A 31 7.16 -22.92 10.94
N THR A 32 7.32 -22.13 9.89
CA THR A 32 7.89 -22.56 8.62
C THR A 32 9.36 -22.26 8.75
N THR A 33 10.09 -23.35 8.82
CA THR A 33 11.51 -23.52 8.55
C THR A 33 11.89 -22.77 7.27
N ALA A 34 11.93 -21.44 7.33
CA ALA A 34 12.62 -20.64 6.34
C ALA A 34 14.08 -20.86 6.66
N LYS A 35 14.71 -21.70 5.84
CA LYS A 35 16.15 -21.78 5.68
C LYS A 35 16.69 -20.37 5.85
N GLU A 36 17.26 -20.09 7.02
CA GLU A 36 18.19 -19.00 7.21
C GLU A 36 19.35 -19.35 6.28
N GLU A 37 19.19 -19.03 5.00
CA GLU A 37 20.32 -18.66 4.18
C GLU A 37 21.00 -17.59 5.02
N MET A 38 22.12 -17.99 5.61
CA MET A 38 22.87 -17.31 6.65
C MET A 38 23.46 -16.03 6.05
N LEU A 39 22.58 -15.09 5.73
CA LEU A 39 22.89 -13.71 5.43
C LEU A 39 23.31 -13.12 6.78
N PRO A 40 24.44 -12.38 6.84
CA PRO A 40 24.92 -11.80 8.07
C PRO A 40 23.78 -11.03 8.78
N PRO A 41 23.68 -11.12 10.12
CA PRO A 41 22.62 -10.45 10.87
C PRO A 41 22.61 -8.96 10.49
N GLY A 42 21.44 -8.45 10.09
CA GLY A 42 21.25 -7.09 9.58
C GLY A 42 21.24 -6.95 8.05
N LYS A 43 21.84 -7.87 7.27
CA LYS A 43 21.79 -7.79 5.79
C LYS A 43 20.38 -8.01 5.24
N LEU A 44 19.66 -8.99 5.79
CA LEU A 44 18.27 -9.25 5.41
C LEU A 44 17.34 -8.09 5.81
N GLU A 45 17.56 -7.49 6.98
CA GLU A 45 16.80 -6.32 7.43
C GLU A 45 17.07 -5.10 6.53
N MET A 46 18.31 -4.87 6.12
CA MET A 46 18.64 -3.79 5.18
C MET A 46 18.01 -4.01 3.81
N LEU A 47 18.05 -5.25 3.27
CA LEU A 47 17.38 -5.57 2.01
C LEU A 47 15.87 -5.30 2.10
N ASN A 48 15.21 -5.79 3.16
CA ASN A 48 13.78 -5.59 3.38
C ASN A 48 13.41 -4.12 3.57
N SER A 49 14.22 -3.36 4.34
CA SER A 49 14.04 -1.92 4.48
C SER A 49 14.20 -1.18 3.15
N GLY A 50 15.13 -1.60 2.30
CA GLY A 50 15.33 -1.03 0.98
C GLY A 50 14.16 -1.33 0.03
N ASP A 51 13.66 -2.56 0.02
CA ASP A 51 12.46 -2.95 -0.74
C ASP A 51 11.22 -2.18 -0.28
N LYS A 52 11.05 -1.96 1.02
CA LYS A 52 9.96 -1.14 1.57
C LYS A 52 10.00 0.29 1.04
N LEU A 53 11.17 0.93 1.05
CA LEU A 53 11.32 2.30 0.56
C LEU A 53 11.07 2.41 -0.94
N ILE A 54 11.52 1.43 -1.73
CA ILE A 54 11.25 1.39 -3.17
C ILE A 54 9.74 1.27 -3.41
N ASN A 55 9.05 0.37 -2.72
CA ASN A 55 7.60 0.21 -2.86
C ASN A 55 6.84 1.48 -2.47
N GLU A 56 7.17 2.08 -1.32
CA GLU A 56 6.59 3.36 -0.91
C GLU A 56 6.83 4.47 -1.95
N GLY A 57 7.99 4.47 -2.59
CA GLY A 57 8.31 5.45 -3.63
C GLY A 57 7.53 5.23 -4.93
N GLU A 58 7.33 3.97 -5.34
CA GLU A 58 6.49 3.61 -6.49
C GLU A 58 5.01 3.99 -6.24
N ASP A 59 4.48 3.71 -5.03
CA ASP A 59 3.13 4.11 -4.63
C ASP A 59 2.93 5.64 -4.70
N LEU A 60 3.93 6.43 -4.29
CA LEU A 60 3.89 7.90 -4.40
C LEU A 60 3.87 8.36 -5.86
N LYS A 61 4.63 7.69 -6.74
CA LYS A 61 4.64 8.01 -8.17
C LYS A 61 3.32 7.64 -8.84
N ASP A 62 2.69 6.54 -8.45
CA ASP A 62 1.37 6.20 -8.97
C ASP A 62 0.28 7.16 -8.47
N GLN A 63 0.36 7.62 -7.22
CA GLN A 63 -0.48 8.71 -6.72
C GLN A 63 -0.23 10.02 -7.49
N ALA A 64 1.02 10.36 -7.79
CA ALA A 64 1.37 11.54 -8.59
C ALA A 64 0.75 11.48 -9.99
N LYS A 65 0.85 10.31 -10.67
CA LYS A 65 0.22 10.10 -11.99
C LYS A 65 -1.30 10.24 -11.92
N LYS A 66 -1.93 9.70 -10.86
CA LYS A 66 -3.37 9.82 -10.65
C LYS A 66 -3.79 11.29 -10.48
N LEU A 67 -3.05 12.06 -9.69
CA LEU A 67 -3.29 13.51 -9.54
C LEU A 67 -3.15 14.26 -10.87
N GLN A 68 -2.10 13.96 -11.65
CA GLN A 68 -1.91 14.56 -12.97
C GLN A 68 -3.06 14.22 -13.93
N ALA A 69 -3.56 12.98 -13.91
CA ALA A 69 -4.72 12.57 -14.69
C ALA A 69 -6.02 13.30 -14.26
N GLU A 70 -6.11 13.70 -12.99
CA GLU A 70 -7.17 14.57 -12.47
C GLU A 70 -6.92 16.08 -12.72
N GLY A 71 -5.82 16.45 -13.40
CA GLY A 71 -5.44 17.85 -13.64
C GLY A 71 -4.89 18.58 -12.40
N LYS A 72 -4.49 17.84 -11.37
CA LYS A 72 -3.90 18.37 -10.12
C LYS A 72 -2.37 18.27 -10.17
N ASP A 73 -1.69 19.09 -9.37
CA ASP A 73 -0.24 18.99 -9.24
C ASP A 73 0.15 17.75 -8.45
N GLY A 74 0.99 16.90 -9.06
CA GLY A 74 1.58 15.70 -8.45
C GLY A 74 3.11 15.73 -8.45
N ALA A 75 3.73 16.85 -8.85
CA ALA A 75 5.18 16.94 -9.03
C ALA A 75 5.95 16.68 -7.72
N GLU A 76 5.41 17.12 -6.58
CA GLU A 76 6.03 16.88 -5.28
C GLU A 76 6.01 15.40 -4.90
N LEU A 77 4.88 14.70 -5.08
CA LEU A 77 4.77 13.27 -4.82
C LEU A 77 5.70 12.45 -5.72
N ALA A 78 5.81 12.82 -7.00
CA ALA A 78 6.75 12.17 -7.92
C ALA A 78 8.19 12.31 -7.44
N ARG A 79 8.61 13.51 -7.03
CA ARG A 79 9.95 13.76 -6.46
C ARG A 79 10.21 12.99 -5.17
N GLN A 80 9.25 12.96 -4.25
CA GLN A 80 9.37 12.19 -3.01
C GLN A 80 9.47 10.70 -3.31
N GLY A 81 8.73 10.21 -4.31
CA GLY A 81 8.80 8.84 -4.76
C GLY A 81 10.17 8.47 -5.34
N ASP A 82 10.70 9.29 -6.24
CA ASP A 82 12.05 9.10 -6.79
C ASP A 82 13.14 9.12 -5.70
N ALA A 83 13.01 10.01 -4.71
CA ALA A 83 13.95 10.08 -3.57
C ALA A 83 13.92 8.79 -2.73
N LYS A 84 12.73 8.26 -2.44
CA LYS A 84 12.57 7.00 -1.69
C LYS A 84 13.09 5.78 -2.45
N ILE A 85 12.84 5.71 -3.75
CA ILE A 85 13.39 4.64 -4.60
C ILE A 85 14.92 4.70 -4.57
N ALA A 86 15.50 5.88 -4.78
CA ALA A 86 16.95 6.06 -4.75
C ALA A 86 17.56 5.69 -3.38
N GLU A 87 16.91 6.07 -2.28
CA GLU A 87 17.34 5.70 -0.92
C GLU A 87 17.28 4.19 -0.70
N GLY A 88 16.17 3.55 -1.10
CA GLY A 88 16.00 2.10 -1.01
C GLY A 88 17.02 1.32 -1.84
N GLU A 89 17.29 1.76 -3.07
CA GLU A 89 18.33 1.18 -3.93
C GLU A 89 19.73 1.33 -3.31
N ALA A 90 20.03 2.49 -2.72
CA ALA A 90 21.30 2.71 -2.03
C ALA A 90 21.48 1.77 -0.83
N ILE A 91 20.42 1.55 -0.04
CA ILE A 91 20.41 0.61 1.09
C ILE A 91 20.60 -0.82 0.60
N LYS A 92 19.89 -1.26 -0.44
CA LYS A 92 20.05 -2.59 -1.03
C LYS A 92 21.47 -2.79 -1.56
N LYS A 93 22.02 -1.80 -2.27
CA LYS A 93 23.39 -1.84 -2.77
C LYS A 93 24.41 -1.96 -1.63
N LYS A 94 24.21 -1.21 -0.55
CA LYS A 94 25.04 -1.31 0.67
C LYS A 94 24.96 -2.71 1.28
N ALA A 95 23.75 -3.26 1.45
CA ALA A 95 23.53 -4.60 1.97
C ALA A 95 24.20 -5.69 1.09
N MET A 96 24.10 -5.56 -0.24
CA MET A 96 24.76 -6.48 -1.17
C MET A 96 26.29 -6.40 -1.12
N SER A 97 26.84 -5.22 -0.84
CA SER A 97 28.30 -5.02 -0.70
C SER A 97 28.89 -5.50 0.63
N MET A 98 28.06 -5.83 1.62
CA MET A 98 28.52 -6.44 2.86
C MET A 98 28.97 -7.89 2.58
N LYS A 99 30.29 -8.10 2.68
CA LYS A 99 30.92 -9.44 2.64
C LYS A 99 30.51 -10.22 3.89
N GLN A 100 30.26 -11.51 3.73
CA GLN A 100 30.09 -12.46 4.83
C GLN A 100 31.40 -12.64 5.60
#